data_AF-A0AAN9BE87-F1
#
_entry.id   AF-A0AAN9BE87-F1
#
_cell.length_a   1.000
_cell.length_b   1.000
_cell.length_c   1.000
_cell.angle_alpha   90.00
_cell.angle_beta   90.00
_cell.angle_gamma   90.00
#
_symmetry.space_group_name_H-M   'P 1'
#
loop_
_entity.id
_entity.type
_entity.pdbx_description
1 polymer ?
#
loop_
_entity_poly.entity_id
_entity_poly.type
_entity_poly.pdbx_seq_one_letter_code
_entity_poly.pdbx_strand_id
1 'polypeptide(L)'
;MTTALGFKLTGCGYPHLIRSLTKSEQNLLKAIFMEADQEQNGFLNRTDLKIATISLLGYKPSKYEANQILEKYGHTLEDGSFALNLGEFIEAMMPKLINRDEDEEIRQTFMAFDTHCKGFLTIDDVKKVFSMVAPHIGHHHLESAFRELDRDGDGRVSYKDFDFMMKFDPLS
;
A
#
# COMPACT_ATOMS: atom_id res chain seq x y z
N MET A 1 3.74 -0.75 -19.47
CA MET A 1 2.79 0.38 -19.35
C MET A 1 2.36 0.46 -17.89
N THR A 2 2.28 1.65 -17.30
CA THR A 2 1.87 1.84 -15.90
C THR A 2 0.35 2.02 -15.84
N THR A 3 -0.35 1.27 -14.98
CA THR A 3 -1.81 1.37 -14.83
C THR A 3 -2.19 2.66 -14.10
N ALA A 4 -3.49 3.00 -14.08
CA ALA A 4 -4.00 4.15 -13.33
C ALA A 4 -3.71 4.08 -11.82
N LEU A 5 -3.38 2.89 -11.31
CA LEU A 5 -3.02 2.61 -9.92
C LEU A 5 -1.50 2.57 -9.67
N GLY A 6 -0.67 2.87 -10.69
CA GLY A 6 0.79 2.96 -10.51
C GLY A 6 1.55 1.63 -10.68
N PHE A 7 0.87 0.56 -11.11
CA PHE A 7 1.51 -0.74 -11.34
C PHE A 7 2.23 -0.81 -12.69
N LYS A 8 3.50 -1.23 -12.67
CA LYS A 8 4.28 -1.41 -13.90
C LYS A 8 4.16 -2.84 -14.42
N LEU A 9 3.48 -3.02 -15.56
CA LEU A 9 3.38 -4.34 -16.19
C LEU A 9 4.68 -4.69 -16.92
N THR A 10 5.38 -5.73 -16.45
CA THR A 10 6.54 -6.34 -17.12
C THR A 10 6.17 -7.72 -17.67
N GLY A 11 6.01 -7.87 -18.98
CA GLY A 11 6.01 -9.18 -19.67
C GLY A 11 4.90 -10.17 -19.34
N CYS A 12 4.60 -11.08 -20.26
CA CYS A 12 3.56 -12.10 -20.10
C CYS A 12 3.91 -13.09 -18.98
N GLY A 13 3.04 -13.19 -17.98
CA GLY A 13 3.10 -14.12 -16.85
C GLY A 13 3.30 -13.38 -15.54
N TYR A 14 2.22 -13.20 -14.76
CA TYR A 14 2.09 -12.38 -13.54
C TYR A 14 3.38 -12.24 -12.70
N PRO A 15 4.26 -11.27 -13.01
CA PRO A 15 5.47 -11.08 -12.23
C PRO A 15 5.25 -9.83 -11.40
N HIS A 16 5.08 -10.02 -10.09
CA HIS A 16 5.16 -9.03 -9.02
C HIS A 16 4.82 -7.60 -9.43
N LEU A 17 3.58 -7.21 -9.16
CA LEU A 17 3.07 -5.86 -9.30
C LEU A 17 3.89 -4.88 -8.42
N ILE A 18 5.01 -4.36 -8.94
CA ILE A 18 5.76 -3.30 -8.24
C ILE A 18 4.94 -2.01 -8.36
N ARG A 19 4.21 -1.65 -7.28
CA ARG A 19 3.50 -0.38 -7.16
C ARG A 19 4.52 0.74 -7.09
N SER A 20 4.39 1.69 -8.00
CA SER A 20 5.19 2.92 -8.01
C SER A 20 4.25 4.10 -7.82
N LEU A 21 4.75 5.19 -7.21
CA LEU A 21 3.94 6.39 -7.05
C LEU A 21 3.45 6.91 -8.40
N THR A 22 2.13 7.02 -8.54
CA THR A 22 1.50 7.67 -9.68
C THR A 22 1.90 9.14 -9.72
N LYS A 23 1.78 9.75 -10.91
CA LYS A 23 2.06 11.18 -11.09
C LYS A 23 1.18 12.06 -10.18
N SER A 24 -0.06 11.63 -9.94
CA SER A 24 -1.01 12.30 -9.05
C SER A 24 -0.57 12.24 -7.58
N GLU A 25 -0.11 11.08 -7.11
CA GLU A 25 0.40 10.94 -5.73
C GLU A 25 1.70 11.74 -5.52
N GLN A 26 2.59 11.76 -6.52
CA GLN A 26 3.79 12.61 -6.46
C GLN A 26 3.42 14.09 -6.38
N ASN A 27 2.40 14.53 -7.11
CA ASN A 27 1.90 15.90 -7.05
C ASN A 27 1.23 16.21 -5.70
N LEU A 28 0.51 15.25 -5.12
CA LEU A 28 -0.09 15.39 -3.79
C LEU A 28 0.99 15.54 -2.71
N LEU A 29 2.00 14.69 -2.72
CA LEU A 29 3.13 14.77 -1.78
C LEU A 29 3.87 16.10 -1.90
N LYS A 30 4.08 16.60 -3.13
CA LYS A 30 4.67 17.93 -3.38
C LYS A 30 3.81 19.05 -2.82
N ALA A 31 2.50 19.01 -3.04
CA ALA A 31 1.60 20.03 -2.51
C ALA A 31 1.59 20.06 -0.97
N ILE A 32 1.55 18.88 -0.34
CA ILE A 32 1.59 18.75 1.12
C ILE A 32 2.93 19.23 1.67
N PHE A 33 4.04 18.91 1.01
CA PHE A 33 5.35 19.43 1.39
C PHE A 33 5.37 20.96 1.38
N MET A 34 4.89 21.59 0.31
CA MET A 34 4.84 23.05 0.17
C MET A 34 3.90 23.72 1.18
N GLU A 35 2.81 23.05 1.54
CA GLU A 35 1.88 23.55 2.58
C GLU A 35 2.47 23.43 3.98
N ALA A 36 3.24 22.37 4.24
CA ALA A 36 3.87 22.14 5.53
C ALA A 36 5.13 22.98 5.74
N ASP A 37 5.91 23.25 4.69
CA ASP A 37 7.08 24.15 4.71
C ASP A 37 6.65 25.62 4.81
N GLN A 38 6.15 26.01 5.98
CA GLN A 38 5.66 27.37 6.25
C GLN A 38 6.76 28.42 6.11
N GLU A 39 8.00 28.03 6.39
CA GLU A 39 9.17 28.90 6.33
C GLU A 39 9.72 29.04 4.90
N GLN A 40 9.23 28.23 3.95
CA GLN A 40 9.70 28.14 2.57
C GLN A 40 11.22 27.99 2.46
N ASN A 41 11.81 27.30 3.44
CA ASN A 41 13.26 27.09 3.51
C ASN A 41 13.67 25.86 2.67
N GLY A 42 12.71 25.12 2.12
CA GLY A 42 12.94 23.91 1.34
C GLY A 42 13.16 22.65 2.17
N PHE A 43 12.93 22.71 3.49
CA PHE A 43 13.22 21.66 4.45
C PHE A 43 12.10 21.52 5.50
N LEU A 44 11.65 20.29 5.74
CA LEU A 44 10.70 20.00 6.81
C LEU A 44 11.44 19.68 8.10
N ASN A 45 11.27 20.53 9.10
CA ASN A 45 11.69 20.21 10.46
C ASN A 45 10.65 19.28 11.14
N ARG A 46 10.88 18.93 12.41
CA ARG A 46 9.97 18.04 13.17
C ARG A 46 8.53 18.54 13.25
N THR A 47 8.31 19.84 13.29
CA THR A 47 6.97 20.42 13.35
C THR A 47 6.30 20.32 11.99
N ASP A 48 7.01 20.67 10.92
CA ASP A 48 6.47 20.63 9.55
C ASP A 48 6.18 19.20 9.11
N LEU A 49 7.09 18.27 9.45
CA LEU A 49 6.87 16.84 9.22
C LEU A 49 5.59 16.34 9.90
N LYS A 50 5.26 16.83 11.10
CA LYS A 50 4.00 16.47 11.77
C LYS A 50 2.80 17.01 11.02
N ILE A 51 2.85 18.25 10.55
CA ILE A 51 1.78 18.87 9.77
C ILE A 51 1.56 18.08 8.47
N ALA A 52 2.65 17.81 7.73
CA ALA A 52 2.62 17.03 6.51
C ALA A 52 2.03 15.62 6.75
N THR A 53 2.44 14.95 7.84
CA THR A 53 1.91 13.61 8.19
C THR A 53 0.41 13.66 8.53
N ILE A 54 -0.05 14.69 9.24
CA ILE A 54 -1.48 14.86 9.55
C ILE A 54 -2.27 15.07 8.27
N SER A 55 -1.78 15.92 7.36
CA SER A 55 -2.46 16.18 6.10
C SER A 55 -2.48 14.97 5.17
N LEU A 56 -1.41 14.17 5.16
CA LEU A 56 -1.26 13.03 4.27
C LEU A 56 -1.97 11.77 4.77
N LEU A 57 -1.77 11.45 6.05
CA LEU A 57 -2.18 10.15 6.64
C LEU A 57 -3.33 10.31 7.64
N GLY A 58 -3.73 11.54 7.98
CA GLY A 58 -4.85 11.80 8.88
C GLY A 58 -4.57 11.54 10.36
N TYR A 59 -3.34 11.25 10.75
CA TYR A 59 -2.95 11.06 12.15
C TYR A 59 -1.77 11.96 12.53
N LYS A 60 -1.71 12.30 13.81
CA LYS A 60 -0.59 13.07 14.38
C LYS A 60 0.51 12.12 14.85
N PRO A 61 1.68 12.08 14.20
CA PRO A 61 2.75 11.20 14.64
C PRO A 61 3.31 11.65 15.99
N SER A 62 3.77 10.67 16.77
CA SER A 62 4.39 10.94 18.08
C SER A 62 5.70 11.70 17.91
N LYS A 63 6.23 12.28 19.00
CA LYS A 63 7.56 12.90 18.98
C LYS A 63 8.64 11.88 18.58
N TYR A 64 8.51 10.65 19.07
CA TYR A 64 9.45 9.58 18.77
C TYR A 64 9.40 9.16 17.30
N GLU A 65 8.19 8.98 16.75
CA GLU A 65 8.01 8.61 15.34
C GLU A 65 8.53 9.68 14.39
N ALA A 66 8.20 10.95 14.65
CA ALA A 66 8.69 12.06 13.84
C ALA A 66 10.23 12.14 13.88
N ASN A 67 10.83 11.95 15.06
CA ASN A 67 12.29 11.92 15.20
C ASN A 67 12.91 10.73 14.44
N GLN A 68 12.34 9.52 14.55
CA GLN A 68 12.84 8.37 13.80
C GLN A 68 12.83 8.60 12.29
N ILE A 69 11.78 9.25 11.77
CA ILE A 69 11.70 9.57 10.35
C ILE A 69 12.78 10.57 9.96
N LEU A 70 12.97 11.64 10.75
CA LEU A 70 14.02 12.64 10.52
C LEU A 70 15.43 12.03 10.61
N GLU A 71 15.68 11.16 11.59
CA GLU A 71 16.99 10.52 11.78
C GLU A 71 17.29 9.47 10.69
N LYS A 72 16.25 8.81 10.18
CA LYS A 72 16.41 7.76 9.16
C LYS A 72 16.53 8.31 7.75
N TYR A 73 15.79 9.36 7.42
CA TYR A 73 15.67 9.89 6.06
C TYR A 73 16.22 11.31 5.89
N GLY A 74 16.31 12.07 6.98
CA GLY A 74 16.75 13.46 6.94
C GLY A 74 18.26 13.59 7.02
N HIS A 75 18.75 14.73 6.56
CA HIS A 75 20.14 15.12 6.70
C HIS A 75 20.30 16.09 7.87
N THR A 76 21.53 16.15 8.39
CA THR A 76 21.89 17.07 9.46
C THR A 76 22.21 18.44 8.86
N LEU A 77 21.54 19.47 9.36
CA LEU A 77 21.80 20.86 9.03
C LEU A 77 23.04 21.39 9.78
N GLU A 78 23.52 22.57 9.40
CA GLU A 78 24.72 23.20 9.98
C GLU A 78 24.59 23.47 11.49
N ASP A 79 23.36 23.61 11.99
CA ASP A 79 23.05 23.81 13.41
C ASP A 79 22.94 22.50 14.22
N GLY A 80 23.14 21.34 13.57
CA GLY A 80 23.01 20.02 14.16
C GLY A 80 21.57 19.51 14.27
N SER A 81 20.59 20.24 13.73
CA SER A 81 19.20 19.76 13.62
C SER A 81 19.01 18.84 12.40
N PHE A 82 17.95 18.03 12.41
CA PHE A 82 17.60 17.18 11.27
C PHE A 82 16.40 17.77 10.53
N ALA A 83 16.49 17.78 9.21
CA ALA A 83 15.39 18.20 8.36
C ALA A 83 15.32 17.34 7.08
N LEU A 84 14.14 17.33 6.45
CA LEU A 84 13.88 16.57 5.22
C LEU A 84 13.70 17.52 4.05
N ASN A 85 14.46 17.35 2.98
CA ASN A 85 14.11 17.97 1.71
C ASN A 85 12.93 17.23 1.04
N LEU A 86 12.40 17.77 -0.06
CA LEU A 86 11.26 17.18 -0.77
C LEU A 86 11.51 15.74 -1.23
N GLY A 87 12.72 15.41 -1.69
CA GLY A 87 13.07 14.06 -2.12
C GLY A 87 13.02 13.08 -0.96
N GLU A 88 13.67 13.42 0.15
CA GLU A 88 13.72 12.62 1.37
C GLU A 88 12.34 12.46 2.01
N PHE A 89 11.51 13.52 1.98
CA PHE A 89 10.12 13.45 2.43
C PHE A 89 9.30 12.46 1.59
N ILE A 90 9.45 12.48 0.26
CA ILE A 90 8.80 11.51 -0.61
C ILE A 90 9.26 10.09 -0.28
N GLU A 91 10.56 9.87 -0.09
CA GLU A 91 11.10 8.55 0.27
C GLU A 91 10.61 8.06 1.64
N ALA A 92 10.46 8.97 2.60
CA ALA A 92 9.93 8.66 3.93
C ALA A 92 8.43 8.31 3.91
N MET A 93 7.65 9.00 3.07
CA MET A 93 6.18 8.85 3.02
C MET A 93 5.70 7.81 2.01
N MET A 94 6.48 7.53 0.97
CA MET A 94 6.16 6.55 -0.07
C MET A 94 5.79 5.16 0.48
N PRO A 95 6.59 4.51 1.35
CA PRO A 95 6.22 3.20 1.87
C PRO A 95 4.98 3.25 2.77
N LYS A 96 4.75 4.36 3.48
CA LYS A 96 3.55 4.54 4.31
C LYS A 96 2.28 4.70 3.46
N LEU A 97 2.39 5.37 2.32
CA LEU A 97 1.32 5.51 1.33
C LEU A 97 1.03 4.19 0.62
N ILE A 98 2.08 3.52 0.13
CA ILE A 98 1.98 2.25 -0.59
C ILE A 98 1.36 1.18 0.31
N ASN A 99 1.90 0.95 1.51
CA ASN A 99 1.38 -0.11 2.38
C ASN A 99 -0.08 0.15 2.79
N ARG A 100 -0.46 1.42 3.04
CA ARG A 100 -1.86 1.78 3.35
C ARG A 100 -2.79 1.50 2.17
N ASP A 101 -2.31 1.75 0.95
CA ASP A 101 -3.06 1.46 -0.27
C ASP A 101 -3.13 -0.05 -0.51
N GLU A 102 -2.06 -0.81 -0.29
CA GLU A 102 -2.06 -2.27 -0.36
C GLU A 102 -3.06 -2.89 0.62
N ASP A 103 -3.08 -2.44 1.88
CA ASP A 103 -4.08 -2.87 2.88
C ASP A 103 -5.51 -2.57 2.41
N GLU A 104 -5.75 -1.37 1.87
CA GLU A 104 -7.08 -0.99 1.36
C GLU A 104 -7.43 -1.72 0.07
N GLU A 105 -6.48 -1.98 -0.83
CA GLU A 105 -6.68 -2.76 -2.06
C GLU A 105 -7.00 -4.22 -1.72
N ILE A 106 -6.28 -4.84 -0.78
CA ILE A 106 -6.59 -6.19 -0.28
C ILE A 106 -8.01 -6.22 0.30
N ARG A 107 -8.38 -5.19 1.08
CA ARG A 107 -9.72 -5.05 1.67
C ARG A 107 -10.82 -4.87 0.62
N GLN A 108 -10.63 -3.95 -0.33
CA GLN A 108 -11.59 -3.69 -1.42
C GLN A 108 -11.73 -4.91 -2.31
N THR A 109 -10.63 -5.60 -2.60
CA THR A 109 -10.62 -6.84 -3.36
C THR A 109 -11.41 -7.91 -2.63
N PHE A 110 -11.13 -8.15 -1.35
CA PHE A 110 -11.89 -9.10 -0.53
C PHE A 110 -13.39 -8.77 -0.50
N MET A 111 -13.75 -7.49 -0.35
CA MET A 111 -15.16 -7.04 -0.40
C MET A 111 -15.81 -7.26 -1.77
N ALA A 112 -15.06 -7.09 -2.86
CA ALA A 112 -15.55 -7.37 -4.21
C ALA A 112 -15.80 -8.88 -4.43
N PHE A 113 -14.99 -9.74 -3.81
CA PHE A 113 -15.20 -11.19 -3.82
C PHE A 113 -16.37 -11.61 -2.91
N ASP A 114 -16.53 -10.98 -1.73
CA ASP A 114 -17.59 -11.28 -0.78
C ASP A 114 -18.90 -10.55 -1.13
N THR A 115 -19.46 -10.92 -2.28
CA THR A 115 -20.68 -10.29 -2.85
C THR A 115 -21.92 -10.34 -1.95
N HIS A 116 -21.92 -11.17 -0.91
CA HIS A 116 -23.02 -11.30 0.05
C HIS A 116 -22.66 -10.76 1.45
N CYS A 117 -21.49 -10.14 1.62
CA CYS A 117 -20.99 -9.58 2.88
C CYS A 117 -21.02 -10.58 4.05
N LYS A 118 -20.66 -11.84 3.79
CA LYS A 118 -20.62 -12.93 4.78
C LYS A 118 -19.41 -12.82 5.72
N GLY A 119 -18.39 -12.06 5.33
CA GLY A 119 -17.10 -11.94 6.03
C GLY A 119 -16.11 -13.06 5.70
N PHE A 120 -16.43 -13.92 4.73
CA PHE A 120 -15.59 -15.03 4.26
C PHE A 120 -15.94 -15.39 2.81
N LEU A 121 -14.95 -15.91 2.08
CA LEU A 121 -15.13 -16.38 0.70
C LEU A 121 -15.27 -17.90 0.67
N THR A 122 -16.27 -18.39 -0.06
CA THR A 122 -16.41 -19.81 -0.38
C THR A 122 -15.81 -20.09 -1.76
N ILE A 123 -15.55 -21.37 -2.06
CA ILE A 123 -15.04 -21.77 -3.37
C ILE A 123 -15.95 -21.31 -4.52
N ASP A 124 -17.27 -21.27 -4.31
CA ASP A 124 -18.23 -20.76 -5.28
C ASP A 124 -18.12 -19.25 -5.50
N ASP A 125 -17.85 -18.46 -4.44
CA ASP A 125 -17.63 -17.02 -4.58
C ASP A 125 -16.39 -16.74 -5.43
N VAL A 126 -15.29 -17.47 -5.17
CA VAL A 126 -14.04 -17.37 -5.94
C VAL A 126 -14.26 -17.79 -7.39
N LYS A 127 -14.89 -18.94 -7.64
CA LYS A 127 -15.19 -19.43 -9.00
C LYS A 127 -16.05 -18.43 -9.79
N LYS A 128 -17.06 -17.83 -9.15
CA LYS A 128 -17.96 -16.87 -9.79
C LYS A 128 -17.23 -15.60 -10.24
N VAL A 129 -16.42 -15.01 -9.37
CA VAL A 129 -15.68 -13.79 -9.71
C VAL A 129 -14.59 -14.08 -10.74
N PHE A 130 -13.82 -15.15 -10.58
CA PHE A 130 -12.78 -15.53 -11.55
C PHE A 130 -13.34 -15.86 -12.93
N SER A 131 -14.54 -16.43 -13.02
CA SER A 131 -15.22 -16.62 -14.31
C SER A 131 -15.55 -15.30 -15.01
N MET A 132 -15.71 -14.19 -14.26
CA MET A 132 -15.98 -12.87 -14.81
C MET A 132 -14.71 -12.09 -15.17
N VAL A 133 -13.66 -12.17 -14.33
CA VAL A 133 -12.43 -11.37 -14.51
C VAL A 133 -11.33 -12.11 -15.26
N ALA A 134 -11.29 -13.43 -15.19
CA ALA A 134 -10.23 -14.27 -15.77
C ALA A 134 -10.78 -15.64 -16.24
N PRO A 135 -11.71 -15.67 -17.24
CA PRO A 135 -12.40 -16.89 -17.69
C PRO A 135 -11.47 -17.95 -18.30
N HIS A 136 -10.21 -17.62 -18.55
CA HIS A 136 -9.19 -18.53 -19.07
C HIS A 136 -8.54 -19.40 -17.99
N ILE A 137 -8.74 -19.11 -16.70
CA ILE A 137 -8.24 -19.92 -15.59
C ILE A 137 -9.21 -21.08 -15.35
N GLY A 138 -8.71 -22.30 -15.54
CA GLY A 138 -9.52 -23.51 -15.37
C GLY A 138 -9.90 -23.75 -13.91
N HIS A 139 -11.11 -24.28 -13.67
CA HIS A 139 -11.66 -24.50 -12.31
C HIS A 139 -10.74 -25.31 -11.38
N HIS A 140 -9.98 -26.26 -11.92
CA HIS A 140 -9.03 -27.05 -11.13
C HIS A 140 -7.90 -26.22 -10.51
N HIS A 141 -7.41 -25.17 -11.19
CA HIS A 141 -6.43 -24.26 -10.63
C HIS A 141 -7.03 -23.41 -9.52
N LEU A 142 -8.30 -23.00 -9.66
CA LEU A 142 -9.01 -22.24 -8.62
C LEU A 142 -9.23 -23.08 -7.36
N GLU A 143 -9.52 -24.37 -7.49
CA GLU A 143 -9.69 -25.27 -6.35
C GLU A 143 -8.38 -25.52 -5.60
N SER A 144 -7.27 -25.64 -6.33
CA SER A 144 -5.94 -25.72 -5.71
C SER A 144 -5.59 -24.43 -4.98
N ALA A 145 -5.75 -23.27 -5.63
CA ALA A 145 -5.48 -21.96 -5.04
C ALA A 145 -6.37 -21.70 -3.80
N PHE A 146 -7.64 -22.09 -3.85
CA PHE A 146 -8.54 -21.98 -2.71
C PHE A 146 -8.07 -22.82 -1.52
N ARG A 147 -7.59 -24.04 -1.77
CA ARG A 147 -7.06 -24.91 -0.72
C ARG A 147 -5.74 -24.37 -0.12
N GLU A 148 -4.95 -23.66 -0.93
CA GLU A 148 -3.75 -22.98 -0.42
C GLU A 148 -4.11 -21.74 0.43
N LEU A 149 -5.21 -21.07 0.10
CA LEU A 149 -5.75 -19.96 0.86
C LEU A 149 -6.41 -20.41 2.18
N ASP A 150 -7.19 -21.49 2.18
CA ASP A 150 -7.90 -22.04 3.35
C ASP A 150 -6.92 -22.72 4.34
N ARG A 151 -6.20 -21.91 5.12
CA ARG A 151 -5.11 -22.38 6.00
C ARG A 151 -5.60 -23.17 7.22
N ASP A 152 -6.77 -22.85 7.73
CA ASP A 152 -7.39 -23.55 8.86
C ASP A 152 -8.30 -24.71 8.42
N GLY A 153 -8.57 -24.84 7.11
CA GLY A 153 -9.25 -25.99 6.53
C GLY A 153 -10.74 -26.03 6.83
N ASP A 154 -11.35 -24.88 7.13
CA ASP A 154 -12.76 -24.77 7.49
C ASP A 154 -13.68 -24.68 6.24
N GLY A 155 -13.08 -24.70 5.04
CA GLY A 155 -13.74 -24.57 3.76
C GLY A 155 -14.08 -23.12 3.40
N ARG A 156 -13.49 -22.15 4.09
CA ARG A 156 -13.73 -20.72 3.92
C ARG A 156 -12.40 -19.97 3.92
N VAL A 157 -12.29 -18.96 3.08
CA VAL A 157 -11.15 -18.03 3.13
C VAL A 157 -11.59 -16.81 3.90
N SER A 158 -11.08 -16.66 5.12
CA SER A 158 -11.33 -15.47 5.93
C SER A 158 -10.51 -14.28 5.40
N TYR A 159 -10.83 -13.07 5.88
CA TYR A 159 -10.00 -11.90 5.56
C TYR A 159 -8.54 -12.12 6.00
N LYS A 160 -8.29 -12.82 7.10
CA LYS A 160 -6.92 -13.06 7.59
C LYS A 160 -6.13 -13.98 6.66
N ASP A 161 -6.79 -14.97 6.08
CA ASP A 161 -6.17 -15.89 5.12
C ASP A 161 -5.84 -15.18 3.82
N PHE A 162 -6.77 -14.35 3.36
CA PHE A 162 -6.60 -13.51 2.17
C PHE A 162 -5.50 -12.45 2.35
N ASP A 163 -5.48 -11.76 3.50
CA ASP A 163 -4.46 -10.77 3.89
C ASP A 163 -3.08 -11.41 4.00
N PHE A 164 -3.00 -12.60 4.64
CA PHE A 164 -1.74 -13.34 4.75
C PHE A 164 -1.20 -13.71 3.38
N MET A 165 -2.03 -14.26 2.48
CA MET A 165 -1.53 -14.62 1.14
C MET A 165 -1.14 -13.39 0.32
N MET A 166 -1.96 -12.34 0.29
CA MET A 166 -1.65 -11.15 -0.50
C MET A 166 -0.37 -10.44 -0.04
N LYS A 167 -0.02 -10.53 1.25
CA LYS A 167 1.20 -9.94 1.82
C LYS A 167 2.39 -10.89 1.86
N PHE A 168 2.15 -12.19 1.91
CA PHE A 168 3.15 -13.23 2.06
C PHE A 168 3.04 -14.14 0.84
N ASP A 169 3.51 -13.66 -0.30
CA ASP A 169 3.72 -14.51 -1.47
C ASP A 169 5.02 -15.33 -1.24
N PRO A 170 4.95 -16.66 -1.06
CA PRO A 170 6.12 -17.48 -0.77
C PRO A 170 6.89 -17.90 -2.04
N LEU A 171 6.60 -17.32 -3.21
CA LEU A 171 7.36 -17.53 -4.44
C LEU A 171 8.33 -16.35 -4.72
N SER A 172 8.98 -15.85 -3.65
CA SER A 172 10.21 -15.05 -3.73
C SER A 172 11.41 -15.85 -4.23
#